data_AF-A0AAV2ABM7-F1
#
_entry.id   AF-A0AAV2ABM7-F1
#
_cell.length_a   1.000
_cell.length_b   1.000
_cell.length_c   1.000
_cell.angle_alpha   90.00
_cell.angle_beta   90.00
_cell.angle_gamma   90.00
#
_symmetry.space_group_name_H-M   'P 1'
#
loop_
_entity.id
_entity.type
_entity.pdbx_description
1 polymer ?
#
loop_
_entity_poly.entity_id
_entity_poly.type
_entity_poly.pdbx_seq_one_letter_code
_entity_poly.pdbx_strand_id
1 'polypeptide(L)'
;DILKPSGSGYILVDPVLTYGPENDVLPLDSILCITYLAKCLGSFEKWEERLRTAKEVGYNMIHITPIQQLGGSDSSYSLRNQLKLNPVFDSPGKKCTINDISALVEKIRKEWKVITVTDVVLNHTANESEWLLEHPESTYNLVNSPHLRPAYLLDRTLWYFSLDIAAGKWANSGIPAAVNNEDHLNAIRETLKGYYKHQLKLHEFFLLHIDNILKEFAQLAQ
;
A
#
# COMPACT_ATOMS: atom_id res chain seq x y z
N ASP A 1 -45.68 8.48 21.36
CA ASP A 1 -44.49 8.60 20.48
C ASP A 1 -43.31 9.40 21.06
N ILE A 2 -43.13 9.47 22.38
CA ILE A 2 -42.01 10.21 23.01
C ILE A 2 -40.71 9.36 23.09
N LEU A 3 -40.76 8.09 22.69
CA LEU A 3 -39.63 7.15 22.74
C LEU A 3 -38.91 6.97 21.39
N LYS A 4 -39.23 7.75 20.36
CA LYS A 4 -38.47 7.70 19.10
C LYS A 4 -37.18 8.52 19.25
N PRO A 5 -35.99 7.91 19.03
CA PRO A 5 -34.75 8.65 19.00
C PRO A 5 -34.84 9.79 17.99
N SER A 6 -34.58 11.03 18.43
CA SER A 6 -34.61 12.22 17.57
C SER A 6 -33.33 12.39 16.72
N GLY A 7 -32.38 11.45 16.83
CA GLY A 7 -31.13 11.42 16.08
C GLY A 7 -30.11 10.49 16.73
N SER A 8 -28.94 10.40 16.12
CA SER A 8 -27.74 9.77 16.69
C SER A 8 -26.56 10.72 16.60
N GLY A 9 -25.55 10.50 17.44
CA GLY A 9 -24.34 11.31 17.48
C GLY A 9 -23.21 10.56 18.16
N TYR A 10 -22.01 11.14 18.09
CA TYR A 10 -20.79 10.59 18.66
C TYR A 10 -20.15 11.61 19.61
N ILE A 11 -19.53 11.10 20.67
CA ILE A 11 -18.66 11.88 21.56
C ILE A 11 -17.29 11.21 21.49
N LEU A 12 -16.26 12.00 21.22
CA LEU A 12 -14.88 11.56 21.34
C LEU A 12 -14.43 11.74 22.79
N VAL A 13 -13.84 10.70 23.37
CA VAL A 13 -13.20 10.76 24.69
C VAL A 13 -11.72 10.50 24.47
N ASP A 14 -10.91 11.51 24.75
CA ASP A 14 -9.48 11.44 24.54
C ASP A 14 -8.80 10.41 25.45
N PRO A 15 -7.74 9.72 24.96
CA PRO A 15 -7.01 8.76 25.78
C PRO A 15 -6.16 9.45 26.84
N VAL A 16 -5.98 8.80 27.98
CA VAL A 16 -4.99 9.20 28.98
C VAL A 16 -3.70 8.43 28.72
N LEU A 17 -2.69 9.13 28.19
CA LEU A 17 -1.36 8.55 27.96
C LEU A 17 -0.56 8.57 29.25
N THR A 18 0.12 7.46 29.58
CA THR A 18 0.90 7.34 30.81
C THR A 18 2.28 6.74 30.57
N TYR A 19 3.27 7.21 31.33
CA TYR A 19 4.65 6.73 31.25
C TYR A 19 5.30 6.69 32.65
N GLY A 20 6.54 6.20 32.73
CA GLY A 20 7.27 6.17 33.99
C GLY A 20 6.83 5.05 34.94
N PRO A 21 7.60 4.78 36.01
CA PRO A 21 7.28 3.73 36.98
C PRO A 21 5.90 3.94 37.62
N GLU A 22 5.60 5.19 38.02
CA GLU A 22 4.37 5.60 38.69
C GLU A 22 3.18 5.86 37.75
N ASN A 23 3.33 5.65 36.44
CA ASN A 23 2.33 5.98 35.40
C ASN A 23 1.91 7.46 35.44
N ASP A 24 2.89 8.37 35.43
CA ASP A 24 2.68 9.80 35.24
C ASP A 24 1.87 10.05 33.97
N VAL A 25 0.94 11.02 34.01
CA VAL A 25 0.14 11.40 32.86
C VAL A 25 0.97 12.27 31.92
N LEU A 26 0.98 11.92 30.63
CA LEU A 26 1.47 12.77 29.54
C LEU A 26 0.29 13.57 28.96
N PRO A 27 0.24 14.91 29.16
CA PRO A 27 -0.76 15.73 28.51
C PRO A 27 -0.64 15.64 26.98
N LEU A 28 -1.77 15.51 26.28
CA LEU A 28 -1.80 15.38 24.82
C LEU A 28 -1.20 16.61 24.11
N ASP A 29 -1.43 17.81 24.65
CA ASP A 29 -0.89 19.06 24.13
C ASP A 29 0.64 19.20 24.32
N SER A 30 1.26 18.30 25.09
CA SER A 30 2.70 18.29 25.37
C SER A 30 3.46 17.23 24.58
N ILE A 31 2.84 16.58 23.59
CA ILE A 31 3.50 15.55 22.77
C ILE A 31 4.58 16.19 21.89
N LEU A 32 5.79 15.70 22.05
CA LEU A 32 6.94 15.95 21.18
C LEU A 32 7.32 14.61 20.55
N CYS A 33 6.94 14.43 19.29
CA CYS A 33 7.12 13.17 18.56
C CYS A 33 8.24 13.26 17.52
N ILE A 34 9.11 12.25 17.50
CA ILE A 34 10.12 12.06 16.46
C ILE A 34 9.87 10.75 15.72
N THR A 35 10.04 10.77 14.39
CA THR A 35 9.85 9.59 13.54
C THR A 35 11.18 8.90 13.21
N TYR A 36 11.22 7.58 13.34
CA TYR A 36 12.31 6.72 12.90
C TYR A 36 11.82 5.75 11.83
N LEU A 37 12.61 5.61 10.76
CA LEU A 37 12.41 4.56 9.76
C LEU A 37 12.92 3.24 10.33
N ALA A 38 12.03 2.30 10.65
CA ALA A 38 12.36 1.03 11.27
C ALA A 38 13.44 0.25 10.49
N LYS A 39 13.33 0.23 9.16
CA LYS A 39 14.32 -0.43 8.28
C LYS A 39 15.74 0.15 8.38
N CYS A 40 15.87 1.41 8.83
CA CYS A 40 17.17 2.06 9.02
C CYS A 40 17.74 1.85 10.44
N LEU A 41 17.00 1.24 11.36
CA LEU A 41 17.47 0.91 12.71
C LEU A 41 18.39 -0.31 12.76
N GLY A 42 18.46 -1.09 11.68
CA GLY A 42 19.32 -2.28 11.60
C GLY A 42 18.85 -3.41 12.52
N SER A 43 19.78 -4.29 12.91
CA SER A 43 19.49 -5.39 13.84
C SER A 43 18.95 -4.86 15.17
N PHE A 44 18.06 -5.63 15.79
CA PHE A 44 17.32 -5.23 16.98
C PHE A 44 18.23 -4.81 18.15
N GLU A 45 19.41 -5.42 18.28
CA GLU A 45 20.41 -5.08 19.30
C GLU A 45 20.86 -3.61 19.26
N LYS A 46 20.79 -2.96 18.09
CA LYS A 46 21.19 -1.57 17.90
C LYS A 46 20.05 -0.58 18.16
N TRP A 47 18.82 -1.06 18.30
CA TRP A 47 17.65 -0.18 18.40
C TRP A 47 17.70 0.69 19.65
N GLU A 48 18.03 0.10 20.81
CA GLU A 48 18.07 0.87 22.06
C GLU A 48 19.06 2.04 21.97
N GLU A 49 20.27 1.80 21.48
CA GLU A 49 21.29 2.83 21.29
C GLU A 49 20.80 3.94 20.33
N ARG A 50 20.22 3.56 19.19
CA ARG A 50 19.78 4.50 18.14
C ARG A 50 18.55 5.31 18.54
N LEU A 51 17.64 4.71 19.29
CA LEU A 51 16.43 5.36 19.79
C LEU A 51 16.74 6.24 21.02
N ARG A 52 17.81 5.95 21.76
CA ARG A 52 18.21 6.75 22.94
C ARG A 52 18.36 8.23 22.61
N THR A 53 18.84 8.58 21.42
CA THR A 53 18.96 9.98 20.99
C THR A 53 17.66 10.76 21.14
N ALA A 54 16.50 10.15 20.85
CA ALA A 54 15.19 10.78 21.00
C ALA A 54 14.94 11.27 22.44
N LYS A 55 15.24 10.42 23.43
CA LYS A 55 15.13 10.75 24.85
C LYS A 55 16.10 11.87 25.22
N GLU A 56 17.38 11.74 24.85
CA GLU A 56 18.43 12.69 25.29
C GLU A 56 18.21 14.11 24.75
N VAL A 57 17.49 14.26 23.63
CA VAL A 57 17.14 15.58 23.08
C VAL A 57 15.73 16.06 23.47
N GLY A 58 15.02 15.31 24.33
CA GLY A 58 13.78 15.75 24.97
C GLY A 58 12.47 15.37 24.26
N TYR A 59 12.49 14.47 23.27
CA TYR A 59 11.24 13.90 22.74
C TYR A 59 10.59 12.97 23.77
N ASN A 60 9.27 13.02 23.87
CA ASN A 60 8.48 12.16 24.77
C ASN A 60 7.59 11.15 24.01
N MET A 61 7.65 11.16 22.68
CA MET A 61 7.06 10.14 21.82
C MET A 61 8.02 9.75 20.69
N ILE A 62 8.11 8.45 20.40
CA ILE A 62 8.81 7.91 19.23
C ILE A 62 7.77 7.28 18.32
N HIS A 63 7.67 7.78 17.10
CA HIS A 63 6.97 7.12 16.01
C HIS A 63 7.94 6.21 15.24
N ILE A 64 7.61 4.93 15.14
CA ILE A 64 8.39 3.95 14.37
C ILE A 64 7.52 3.52 13.18
N THR A 65 8.00 3.75 11.95
CA THR A 65 7.31 3.26 10.73
C THR A 65 7.11 1.73 10.80
N PRO A 66 6.26 1.12 9.96
CA PRO A 66 5.92 -0.30 10.09
C PRO A 66 7.13 -1.22 10.30
N ILE A 67 7.03 -2.08 11.31
CA ILE A 67 8.05 -3.05 11.74
C ILE A 67 7.89 -4.42 11.06
N GLN A 68 6.87 -4.55 10.23
CA GLN A 68 6.50 -5.80 9.57
C GLN A 68 7.42 -6.11 8.38
N GLN A 69 7.37 -7.36 7.92
CA GLN A 69 8.15 -7.81 6.77
C GLN A 69 7.80 -7.00 5.51
N LEU A 70 8.81 -6.43 4.87
CA LEU A 70 8.66 -5.62 3.66
C LEU A 70 8.64 -6.48 2.38
N GLY A 71 8.05 -5.90 1.34
CA GLY A 71 8.05 -6.43 -0.02
C GLY A 71 9.29 -6.08 -0.83
N GLY A 72 9.30 -6.49 -2.09
CA GLY A 72 10.44 -6.39 -3.02
C GLY A 72 10.80 -4.95 -3.41
N SER A 73 9.89 -4.00 -3.25
CA SER A 73 10.18 -2.57 -3.42
C SER A 73 11.00 -1.97 -2.27
N ASP A 74 11.14 -2.69 -1.15
CA ASP A 74 11.72 -2.19 0.12
C ASP A 74 11.04 -0.92 0.67
N SER A 75 9.83 -0.60 0.21
CA SER A 75 9.05 0.51 0.80
C SER A 75 8.55 0.13 2.20
N SER A 76 8.71 1.02 3.17
CA SER A 76 8.24 0.83 4.56
C SER A 76 6.74 0.60 4.69
N TYR A 77 5.95 0.94 3.66
CA TYR A 77 4.50 0.77 3.65
C TYR A 77 4.04 -0.38 2.74
N SER A 78 4.95 -1.00 1.98
CA SER A 78 4.67 -2.16 1.15
C SER A 78 4.93 -3.44 1.93
N LEU A 79 3.98 -3.83 2.78
CA LEU A 79 4.15 -4.96 3.70
C LEU A 79 3.89 -6.29 2.99
N ARG A 80 4.89 -7.18 2.97
CA ARG A 80 4.75 -8.55 2.42
C ARG A 80 4.01 -9.47 3.38
N ASN A 81 4.28 -9.34 4.68
CA ASN A 81 3.60 -10.12 5.70
C ASN A 81 3.41 -9.30 6.98
N GLN A 82 2.16 -8.95 7.24
CA GLN A 82 1.72 -8.11 8.36
C GLN A 82 1.92 -8.80 9.73
N LEU A 83 2.03 -10.12 9.75
CA LEU A 83 2.15 -10.94 10.96
C LEU A 83 3.59 -11.33 11.28
N LYS A 84 4.56 -10.93 10.45
CA LYS A 84 5.99 -11.21 10.65
C LYS A 84 6.76 -9.90 10.77
N LEU A 85 7.76 -9.89 11.63
CA LEU A 85 8.70 -8.78 11.73
C LEU A 85 9.63 -8.73 10.51
N ASN A 86 10.17 -7.56 10.23
CA ASN A 86 11.18 -7.39 9.19
C ASN A 86 12.46 -8.18 9.56
N PRO A 87 12.94 -9.09 8.69
CA PRO A 87 14.14 -9.89 8.97
C PRO A 87 15.42 -9.06 9.11
N VAL A 88 15.43 -7.79 8.67
CA VAL A 88 16.56 -6.88 8.92
C VAL A 88 16.83 -6.64 10.41
N PHE A 89 15.87 -6.94 11.28
CA PHE A 89 16.02 -6.82 12.73
C PHE A 89 16.70 -8.04 13.36
N ASP A 90 16.86 -9.14 12.62
CA ASP A 90 17.57 -10.32 13.09
C ASP A 90 19.07 -10.03 13.24
N SER A 91 19.70 -10.71 14.20
CA SER A 91 21.15 -10.75 14.39
C SER A 91 21.70 -12.11 13.94
N PRO A 92 23.01 -12.24 13.66
CA PRO A 92 23.61 -13.55 13.37
C PRO A 92 23.29 -14.58 14.46
N GLY A 93 22.50 -15.60 14.12
CA GLY A 93 22.11 -16.68 15.03
C GLY A 93 20.95 -16.36 15.99
N LYS A 94 20.33 -15.17 15.94
CA LYS A 94 19.20 -14.79 16.79
C LYS A 94 18.12 -14.04 16.01
N LYS A 95 16.90 -14.58 16.02
CA LYS A 95 15.73 -13.90 15.46
C LYS A 95 15.15 -12.88 16.43
N CYS A 96 14.76 -11.72 15.93
CA CYS A 96 13.97 -10.75 16.68
C CYS A 96 12.52 -11.24 16.78
N THR A 97 11.95 -11.18 17.97
CA THR A 97 10.56 -11.53 18.25
C THR A 97 9.75 -10.32 18.68
N ILE A 98 8.42 -10.42 18.59
CA ILE A 98 7.54 -9.37 19.10
C ILE A 98 7.72 -9.14 20.61
N ASN A 99 8.13 -10.18 21.35
CA ASN A 99 8.42 -10.06 22.79
C ASN A 99 9.67 -9.24 23.05
N ASP A 100 10.71 -9.37 22.20
CA ASP A 100 11.90 -8.52 22.29
C ASP A 100 11.53 -7.05 22.10
N ILE A 101 10.75 -6.74 21.05
CA ILE A 101 10.25 -5.38 20.78
C ILE A 101 9.38 -4.87 21.93
N SER A 102 8.46 -5.69 22.44
CA SER A 102 7.59 -5.35 23.57
C SER A 102 8.40 -5.00 24.83
N ALA A 103 9.45 -5.77 25.13
CA ALA A 103 10.34 -5.48 26.25
C ALA A 103 11.06 -4.13 26.09
N LEU A 104 11.53 -3.81 24.88
CA LEU A 104 12.13 -2.51 24.60
C LEU A 104 11.11 -1.37 24.69
N VAL A 105 9.90 -1.55 24.14
CA VAL A 105 8.80 -0.56 24.24
C VAL A 105 8.45 -0.27 25.70
N GLU A 106 8.30 -1.30 26.54
CA GLU A 106 8.03 -1.12 27.97
C GLU A 106 9.20 -0.44 28.68
N LYS A 107 10.45 -0.75 28.32
CA LYS A 107 11.63 -0.05 28.84
C LYS A 107 11.61 1.44 28.47
N ILE A 108 11.35 1.76 27.20
CA ILE A 108 11.22 3.14 26.71
C ILE A 108 10.11 3.87 27.49
N ARG A 109 8.95 3.23 27.69
CA ARG A 109 7.82 3.78 28.45
C ARG A 109 8.14 4.00 29.93
N LYS A 110 8.67 2.99 30.61
CA LYS A 110 8.87 3.01 32.07
C LYS A 110 10.13 3.73 32.50
N GLU A 111 11.25 3.49 31.84
CA GLU A 111 12.55 4.05 32.24
C GLU A 111 12.84 5.40 31.57
N TRP A 112 12.44 5.57 30.31
CA TRP A 112 12.77 6.80 29.56
C TRP A 112 11.69 7.86 29.65
N LYS A 113 10.50 7.51 30.15
CA LYS A 113 9.31 8.37 30.12
C LYS A 113 8.96 8.83 28.69
N VAL A 114 9.13 7.92 27.72
CA VAL A 114 8.84 8.14 26.31
C VAL A 114 7.83 7.10 25.86
N ILE A 115 6.80 7.47 25.10
CA ILE A 115 5.84 6.50 24.54
C ILE A 115 6.16 6.18 23.09
N THR A 116 5.70 5.03 22.59
CA THR A 116 5.94 4.61 21.20
C THR A 116 4.64 4.44 20.44
N VAL A 117 4.64 4.81 19.16
CA VAL A 117 3.54 4.56 18.23
C VAL A 117 4.07 4.00 16.91
N THR A 118 3.25 3.29 16.17
CA THR A 118 3.59 2.75 14.85
C THR A 118 2.41 2.87 13.90
N ASP A 119 2.71 3.03 12.62
CA ASP A 119 1.69 3.07 11.58
C ASP A 119 0.98 1.72 11.43
N VAL A 120 -0.31 1.79 11.10
CA VAL A 120 -1.10 0.62 10.67
C VAL A 120 -1.52 0.84 9.22
N VAL A 121 -1.08 -0.07 8.33
CA VAL A 121 -1.38 0.01 6.89
C VAL A 121 -2.61 -0.85 6.59
N LEU A 122 -3.76 -0.22 6.41
CA LEU A 122 -5.05 -0.90 6.18
C LEU A 122 -5.48 -0.93 4.71
N ASN A 123 -4.94 -0.05 3.88
CA ASN A 123 -5.42 0.20 2.54
C ASN A 123 -4.74 -0.65 1.46
N HIS A 124 -3.56 -1.21 1.71
CA HIS A 124 -2.81 -2.01 0.74
C HIS A 124 -1.84 -3.01 1.40
N THR A 125 -1.33 -3.94 0.60
CA THR A 125 -0.28 -4.93 0.92
C THR A 125 0.71 -4.99 -0.24
N ALA A 126 1.89 -5.58 -0.04
CA ALA A 126 2.82 -5.83 -1.15
C ALA A 126 2.18 -6.78 -2.19
N ASN A 127 2.42 -6.54 -3.48
CA ASN A 127 1.79 -7.28 -4.56
C ASN A 127 2.23 -8.75 -4.64
N GLU A 128 3.32 -9.10 -3.98
CA GLU A 128 3.89 -10.46 -3.87
C GLU A 128 3.66 -11.11 -2.50
N SER A 129 2.73 -10.60 -1.69
CA SER A 129 2.27 -11.27 -0.48
C SER A 129 1.72 -12.67 -0.78
N GLU A 130 2.28 -13.71 -0.15
CA GLU A 130 1.94 -15.12 -0.42
C GLU A 130 0.45 -15.42 -0.23
N TRP A 131 -0.17 -14.82 0.79
CA TRP A 131 -1.58 -15.02 1.11
C TRP A 131 -2.53 -14.52 0.01
N LEU A 132 -2.08 -13.65 -0.91
CA LEU A 132 -2.89 -13.21 -2.05
C LEU A 132 -3.14 -14.33 -3.06
N LEU A 133 -2.28 -15.35 -3.12
CA LEU A 133 -2.50 -16.54 -3.96
C LEU A 133 -3.63 -17.40 -3.41
N GLU A 134 -3.75 -17.45 -2.08
CA GLU A 134 -4.79 -18.20 -1.37
C GLU A 134 -6.12 -17.41 -1.33
N HIS A 135 -6.05 -16.09 -1.23
CA HIS A 135 -7.18 -15.18 -1.07
C HIS A 135 -7.24 -14.05 -2.12
N PRO A 136 -7.31 -14.37 -3.42
CA PRO A 136 -7.36 -13.35 -4.48
C PRO A 136 -8.61 -12.47 -4.42
N GLU A 137 -9.68 -12.91 -3.76
CA GLU A 137 -10.91 -12.15 -3.50
C GLU A 137 -10.69 -10.92 -2.61
N SER A 138 -9.58 -10.87 -1.88
CA SER A 138 -9.18 -9.72 -1.05
C SER A 138 -8.64 -8.55 -1.87
N THR A 139 -8.49 -8.73 -3.19
CA THR A 139 -8.06 -7.69 -4.13
C THR A 139 -9.22 -7.26 -5.03
N TYR A 140 -9.11 -6.10 -5.68
CA TYR A 140 -10.03 -5.76 -6.77
C TYR A 140 -9.60 -6.52 -8.05
N ASN A 141 -10.39 -7.53 -8.44
CA ASN A 141 -10.08 -8.40 -9.57
C ASN A 141 -11.24 -8.49 -10.59
N LEU A 142 -11.05 -9.19 -11.70
CA LEU A 142 -12.04 -9.25 -12.79
C LEU A 142 -13.31 -10.06 -12.47
N VAL A 143 -13.31 -10.75 -11.33
CA VAL A 143 -14.44 -11.53 -10.80
C VAL A 143 -15.27 -10.67 -9.84
N ASN A 144 -14.67 -10.13 -8.78
CA ASN A 144 -15.39 -9.33 -7.78
C ASN A 144 -15.58 -7.85 -8.18
N SER A 145 -14.80 -7.35 -9.14
CA SER A 145 -14.81 -5.97 -9.61
C SER A 145 -14.90 -5.92 -11.15
N PRO A 146 -15.96 -6.47 -11.75
CA PRO A 146 -16.08 -6.63 -13.21
C PRO A 146 -16.08 -5.30 -13.97
N HIS A 147 -16.44 -4.19 -13.32
CA HIS A 147 -16.35 -2.84 -13.89
C HIS A 147 -14.90 -2.43 -14.23
N LEU A 148 -13.89 -3.12 -13.70
CA LEU A 148 -12.47 -2.89 -14.01
C LEU A 148 -12.00 -3.57 -15.29
N ARG A 149 -12.82 -4.41 -15.95
CA ARG A 149 -12.42 -5.13 -17.17
C ARG A 149 -11.89 -4.21 -18.30
N PRO A 150 -12.53 -3.07 -18.62
CA PRO A 150 -12.00 -2.16 -19.65
C PRO A 150 -10.64 -1.58 -19.25
N ALA A 151 -10.47 -1.19 -17.98
CA ALA A 151 -9.23 -0.65 -17.46
C ALA A 151 -8.11 -1.69 -17.47
N TYR A 152 -8.41 -2.93 -17.08
CA TYR A 152 -7.46 -4.05 -17.13
C TYR A 152 -6.97 -4.32 -18.55
N LEU A 153 -7.86 -4.36 -19.54
CA LEU A 153 -7.47 -4.57 -20.93
C LEU A 153 -6.53 -3.47 -21.42
N LEU A 154 -6.85 -2.21 -21.11
CA LEU A 154 -6.00 -1.08 -21.45
C LEU A 154 -4.61 -1.20 -20.79
N ASP A 155 -4.56 -1.47 -19.49
CA ASP A 155 -3.30 -1.63 -18.75
C ASP A 155 -2.43 -2.77 -19.32
N ARG A 156 -3.03 -3.94 -19.57
CA ARG A 156 -2.33 -5.07 -20.20
C ARG A 156 -1.79 -4.72 -21.58
N THR A 157 -2.55 -3.98 -22.37
CA THR A 157 -2.09 -3.53 -23.69
C THR A 157 -0.93 -2.57 -23.59
N LEU A 158 -0.98 -1.60 -22.68
CA LEU A 158 0.13 -0.67 -22.45
C LEU A 158 1.39 -1.42 -22.00
N TRP A 159 1.23 -2.41 -21.11
CA TRP A 159 2.33 -3.25 -20.67
C TRP A 159 2.99 -4.02 -21.83
N TYR A 160 2.21 -4.76 -22.63
CA TYR A 160 2.75 -5.48 -23.78
C TYR A 160 3.35 -4.55 -24.83
N PHE A 161 2.73 -3.39 -25.06
CA PHE A 161 3.26 -2.38 -25.96
C PHE A 161 4.63 -1.88 -25.49
N SER A 162 4.80 -1.65 -24.18
CA SER A 162 6.10 -1.25 -23.62
C SER A 162 7.19 -2.32 -23.81
N LEU A 163 6.83 -3.61 -23.68
CA LEU A 163 7.74 -4.73 -23.97
C LEU A 163 8.12 -4.80 -25.45
N ASP A 164 7.15 -4.57 -26.34
CA ASP A 164 7.40 -4.57 -27.79
C ASP A 164 8.30 -3.40 -28.22
N ILE A 165 8.12 -2.22 -27.61
CA ILE A 165 9.01 -1.06 -27.80
C ILE A 165 10.42 -1.40 -27.32
N ALA A 166 10.56 -1.94 -26.12
CA ALA A 166 11.86 -2.33 -25.56
C ALA A 166 12.57 -3.38 -26.42
N ALA A 167 11.83 -4.30 -27.04
CA ALA A 167 12.34 -5.28 -27.99
C ALA A 167 12.62 -4.72 -29.41
N GLY A 168 12.38 -3.42 -29.63
CA GLY A 168 12.65 -2.74 -30.90
C GLY A 168 11.64 -3.02 -32.01
N LYS A 169 10.51 -3.68 -31.73
CA LYS A 169 9.52 -4.07 -32.75
C LYS A 169 8.87 -2.88 -33.45
N TRP A 170 8.83 -1.73 -32.78
CA TRP A 170 8.22 -0.50 -33.27
C TRP A 170 9.22 0.51 -33.84
N ALA A 171 10.50 0.16 -33.97
CA ALA A 171 11.54 1.06 -34.47
C ALA A 171 11.22 1.59 -35.88
N ASN A 172 10.71 0.73 -36.77
CA ASN A 172 10.29 1.12 -38.13
C ASN A 172 9.04 2.00 -38.14
N SER A 173 8.31 2.10 -37.03
CA SER A 173 7.17 3.01 -36.83
C SER A 173 7.56 4.29 -36.10
N GLY A 174 8.87 4.58 -35.97
CA GLY A 174 9.36 5.78 -35.30
C GLY A 174 9.41 5.69 -33.77
N ILE A 175 9.25 4.49 -33.20
CA ILE A 175 9.31 4.27 -31.75
C ILE A 175 10.48 3.33 -31.44
N PRO A 176 11.69 3.86 -31.22
CA PRO A 176 12.84 3.04 -30.84
C PRO A 176 12.74 2.59 -29.38
N ALA A 177 13.60 1.63 -29.00
CA ALA A 177 13.67 1.13 -27.63
C ALA A 177 14.03 2.22 -26.59
N ALA A 178 14.74 3.26 -27.00
CA ALA A 178 15.06 4.42 -26.17
C ALA A 178 14.23 5.64 -26.60
N VAL A 179 13.22 5.99 -25.80
CA VAL A 179 12.38 7.18 -26.02
C VAL A 179 13.09 8.39 -25.41
N ASN A 180 13.63 9.28 -26.26
CA ASN A 180 14.47 10.40 -25.82
C ASN A 180 14.18 11.73 -26.54
N ASN A 181 13.12 11.81 -27.35
CA ASN A 181 12.69 13.03 -28.01
C ASN A 181 11.17 13.06 -28.20
N GLU A 182 10.67 14.23 -28.60
CA GLU A 182 9.23 14.50 -28.75
C GLU A 182 8.59 13.72 -29.91
N ASP A 183 9.34 13.45 -30.98
CA ASP A 183 8.83 12.70 -32.14
C ASP A 183 8.50 11.26 -31.77
N HIS A 184 9.33 10.62 -30.93
CA HIS A 184 9.04 9.29 -30.38
C HIS A 184 7.77 9.29 -29.52
N LEU A 185 7.56 10.34 -28.70
CA LEU A 185 6.35 10.49 -27.89
C LEU A 185 5.09 10.69 -28.76
N ASN A 186 5.21 11.48 -29.83
CA ASN A 186 4.14 11.67 -30.80
C ASN A 186 3.82 10.35 -31.53
N ALA A 187 4.83 9.60 -31.97
CA ALA A 187 4.64 8.28 -32.59
C ALA A 187 3.93 7.28 -31.65
N ILE A 188 4.29 7.26 -30.36
CA ILE A 188 3.59 6.48 -29.32
C ILE A 188 2.12 6.90 -29.22
N ARG A 189 1.85 8.21 -29.12
CA ARG A 189 0.49 8.76 -29.01
C ARG A 189 -0.38 8.35 -30.21
N GLU A 190 0.14 8.50 -31.42
CA GLU A 190 -0.58 8.15 -32.65
C GLU A 190 -0.80 6.64 -32.77
N THR A 191 0.16 5.82 -32.32
CA THR A 191 0.01 4.35 -32.26
C THR A 191 -1.10 3.94 -31.29
N LEU A 192 -1.19 4.58 -30.12
CA LEU A 192 -2.26 4.32 -29.15
C LEU A 192 -3.64 4.75 -29.66
N LYS A 193 -3.74 5.96 -30.24
CA LYS A 193 -5.01 6.51 -30.77
C LYS A 193 -5.47 5.83 -32.06
N GLY A 194 -4.52 5.41 -32.89
CA GLY A 194 -4.74 4.71 -34.13
C GLY A 194 -4.85 3.21 -33.88
N TYR A 195 -3.73 2.51 -33.92
CA TYR A 195 -3.69 1.04 -33.90
C TYR A 195 -4.45 0.44 -32.71
N TYR A 196 -4.08 0.77 -31.46
CA TYR A 196 -4.65 0.09 -30.29
C TYR A 196 -6.10 0.46 -29.99
N LYS A 197 -6.52 1.71 -30.25
CA LYS A 197 -7.93 2.11 -30.12
C LYS A 197 -8.87 1.21 -30.94
N HIS A 198 -8.49 0.89 -32.18
CA HIS A 198 -9.29 0.05 -33.07
C HIS A 198 -9.22 -1.43 -32.67
N GLN A 199 -8.10 -1.91 -32.14
CA GLN A 199 -7.94 -3.31 -31.70
C GLN A 199 -8.70 -3.60 -30.40
N LEU A 200 -8.62 -2.69 -29.41
CA LEU A 200 -9.20 -2.93 -28.09
C LEU A 200 -10.70 -2.74 -28.04
N LYS A 201 -11.24 -1.88 -28.91
CA LYS A 201 -12.67 -1.55 -28.99
C LYS A 201 -13.32 -1.29 -27.61
N LEU A 202 -12.62 -0.61 -26.70
CA LEU A 202 -13.07 -0.40 -25.31
C LEU A 202 -14.46 0.26 -25.21
N HIS A 203 -14.87 1.02 -26.23
CA HIS A 203 -16.20 1.61 -26.31
C HIS A 203 -17.33 0.57 -26.38
N GLU A 204 -17.09 -0.64 -26.91
CA GLU A 204 -18.08 -1.72 -26.96
C GLU A 204 -18.52 -2.18 -25.57
N PHE A 205 -17.72 -1.97 -24.52
CA PHE A 205 -18.12 -2.22 -23.13
C PHE A 205 -19.24 -1.28 -22.63
N PHE A 206 -19.49 -0.18 -23.34
CA PHE A 206 -20.46 0.84 -22.97
C PHE A 206 -21.62 0.93 -23.97
N LEU A 207 -21.64 0.09 -25.00
CA LEU A 207 -22.62 0.12 -26.07
C LEU A 207 -23.36 -1.22 -26.19
N LEU A 208 -24.56 -1.15 -26.76
CA LEU A 208 -25.36 -2.31 -27.10
C LEU A 208 -24.96 -2.84 -28.50
N HIS A 209 -24.82 -4.16 -28.63
CA HIS A 209 -24.61 -4.79 -29.93
C HIS A 209 -25.95 -4.97 -30.66
N ILE A 210 -26.34 -3.97 -31.45
CA ILE A 210 -27.67 -3.87 -32.08
C ILE A 210 -28.08 -5.13 -32.83
N ASP A 211 -27.22 -5.66 -33.71
CA ASP A 211 -27.58 -6.83 -34.53
C ASP A 211 -27.87 -8.10 -33.71
N ASN A 212 -27.09 -8.31 -32.63
CA ASN A 212 -27.28 -9.45 -31.74
C ASN A 212 -28.59 -9.31 -30.96
N ILE A 213 -28.89 -8.11 -30.47
CA ILE A 213 -30.14 -7.82 -29.76
C ILE A 213 -31.35 -8.01 -30.67
N LEU A 214 -31.30 -7.51 -31.91
CA LEU A 214 -32.39 -7.70 -32.87
C LEU A 214 -32.61 -9.18 -33.20
N LYS A 215 -31.53 -9.95 -33.32
CA LYS A 215 -31.59 -11.40 -33.55
C LYS A 215 -32.21 -12.15 -32.38
N GLU A 216 -31.79 -11.83 -31.15
CA GLU A 216 -32.33 -12.43 -29.93
C GLU A 216 -33.82 -12.08 -29.76
N PHE A 217 -34.18 -10.82 -29.98
CA PHE A 217 -35.57 -10.38 -29.96
C PHE A 217 -36.43 -11.14 -30.97
N ALA A 218 -35.97 -11.30 -32.21
CA ALA A 218 -36.70 -12.03 -33.24
C ALA A 218 -36.91 -13.53 -32.89
N GLN A 219 -35.97 -14.14 -32.17
CA GLN A 219 -36.10 -15.53 -31.69
C GLN A 219 -37.11 -15.66 -30.56
N LEU A 220 -37.19 -14.69 -29.65
CA LEU A 220 -38.15 -14.70 -28.54
C LEU A 220 -39.58 -14.36 -28.97
N ALA A 221 -39.74 -13.68 -30.11
CA ALA A 221 -41.06 -13.32 -30.68
C ALA A 221 -41.71 -14.43 -31.52
N GLN A 222 -41.02 -15.57 -31.72
CA GLN A 222 -41.55 -16.78 -32.37
C GLN A 222 -42.13 -17.74 -31.35
#